data_AF-A0A3B5QEK0-F1
#
_entry.id   AF-A0A3B5QEK0-F1
#
_cell.length_a   1.000
_cell.length_b   1.000
_cell.length_c   1.000
_cell.angle_alpha   90.00
_cell.angle_beta   90.00
_cell.angle_gamma   90.00
#
_symmetry.space_group_name_H-M   'P 1'
#
loop_
_entity.id
_entity.type
_entity.pdbx_description
1 polymer ?
#
loop_
_entity_poly.entity_id
_entity_poly.type
_entity_poly.pdbx_seq_one_letter_code
_entity_poly.pdbx_strand_id
1 'polypeptide(L)'
;MGFPPVMLLMCLVVGLSTCRAEGEDNQIRVTETTEEEQENHLTERVAEDTETPDQDLQTVTVEASNSGSPEKGCEPNIYMVLKELGALQERQKATVSALEETNRKLEASEKKIDVLNSSLTEMRRTYQGHQVAFSAALPKDGTIGPVNVLYPLVYKHVLSNIGGHYSPVTGYFTAPVRGIYYFSFYSFCWAGDGTSGGSLYRNENQVVSWYGYTKTAPVSGSNSAILLLQAGDMVNVRLWDGRKISDNVNKYSTFSGFLLSPM
;
A
#
# COMPACT_ATOMS: atom_id res chain seq x y z
N MET A 1 -2.01 46.10 30.14
CA MET A 1 -1.08 44.95 30.27
C MET A 1 -1.29 44.08 29.03
N GLY A 2 -0.21 43.90 28.27
CA GLY A 2 -0.27 43.45 26.87
C GLY A 2 -0.59 41.98 26.69
N PHE A 3 -1.35 41.69 25.65
CA PHE A 3 -1.36 40.41 24.95
C PHE A 3 -0.63 40.57 23.63
N PRO A 4 0.12 39.55 23.19
CA PRO A 4 0.16 39.27 21.77
C PRO A 4 -0.14 37.79 21.43
N PRO A 5 -0.41 37.53 20.14
CA PRO A 5 -1.22 36.39 19.68
C PRO A 5 -0.41 35.41 18.81
N VAL A 6 -0.67 34.10 18.89
CA VAL A 6 -0.54 33.18 17.74
C VAL A 6 -1.40 31.94 17.99
N MET A 7 -2.54 31.83 17.30
CA MET A 7 -3.27 30.57 17.11
C MET A 7 -3.67 30.57 15.64
N LEU A 8 -2.78 30.02 14.81
CA LEU A 8 -3.01 29.84 13.39
C LEU A 8 -3.55 28.42 13.18
N LEU A 9 -4.64 28.35 12.42
CA LEU A 9 -4.90 27.36 11.38
C LEU A 9 -5.31 25.94 11.80
N MET A 10 -6.58 25.62 11.56
CA MET A 10 -7.04 24.77 10.44
C MET A 10 -8.39 24.13 10.80
N CYS A 11 -9.47 24.59 10.18
CA CYS A 11 -10.62 23.77 9.80
C CYS A 11 -11.61 24.67 9.04
N LEU A 12 -11.87 24.36 7.77
CA LEU A 12 -13.21 24.27 7.16
C LEU A 12 -13.10 24.36 5.65
N VAL A 13 -13.14 23.21 4.98
CA VAL A 13 -13.82 23.07 3.68
C VAL A 13 -14.54 21.73 3.69
N VAL A 14 -15.83 21.74 4.03
CA VAL A 14 -16.78 20.73 3.57
C VAL A 14 -17.84 21.49 2.79
N GLY A 15 -17.71 21.46 1.47
CA GLY A 15 -18.67 22.00 0.54
C GLY A 15 -19.85 21.03 0.38
N LEU A 16 -20.96 21.41 1.00
CA LEU A 16 -22.36 21.29 0.58
C LEU A 16 -22.73 20.29 -0.52
N SER A 17 -23.67 19.40 -0.21
CA SER A 17 -24.98 19.40 -0.89
C SER A 17 -25.96 18.45 -0.19
N THR A 18 -26.84 19.01 0.63
CA THR A 18 -28.09 18.35 1.04
C THR A 18 -29.19 18.79 0.09
N CYS A 19 -29.63 17.90 -0.80
CA CYS A 19 -30.94 17.96 -1.42
C CYS A 19 -31.79 16.83 -0.82
N ARG A 20 -32.90 17.21 -0.19
CA ARG A 20 -33.96 16.33 0.30
C ARG A 20 -34.99 16.17 -0.82
N ALA A 21 -35.33 14.93 -1.15
CA ALA A 21 -36.59 14.57 -1.81
C ALA A 21 -36.97 13.15 -1.35
N GLU A 22 -38.21 13.02 -0.89
CA GLU A 22 -38.86 11.78 -0.44
C GLU A 22 -39.42 10.98 -1.62
N GLY A 23 -39.44 9.64 -1.46
CA GLY A 23 -40.42 8.73 -2.08
C GLY A 23 -40.03 8.04 -3.39
N GLU A 24 -39.75 6.74 -3.35
CA GLU A 24 -40.63 5.66 -3.84
C GLU A 24 -39.91 4.31 -3.87
N ASP A 25 -40.61 3.27 -3.39
CA ASP A 25 -40.20 1.88 -3.35
C ASP A 25 -39.86 1.34 -4.75
N ASN A 26 -38.74 0.61 -4.88
CA ASN A 26 -38.80 -0.60 -5.69
C ASN A 26 -37.71 -1.64 -5.38
N GLN A 27 -38.17 -2.87 -5.51
CA GLN A 27 -37.68 -4.12 -4.94
C GLN A 27 -36.54 -4.71 -5.78
N ILE A 28 -35.38 -5.00 -5.16
CA ILE A 28 -34.31 -5.78 -5.79
C ILE A 28 -34.44 -7.24 -5.34
N ARG A 29 -34.80 -8.09 -6.30
CA ARG A 29 -34.86 -9.56 -6.16
C ARG A 29 -33.47 -10.14 -6.45
N VAL A 30 -32.89 -10.78 -5.45
CA VAL A 30 -31.70 -11.63 -5.59
C VAL A 30 -32.14 -12.99 -6.14
N THR A 31 -31.45 -13.47 -7.17
CA THR A 31 -31.34 -14.91 -7.47
C THR A 31 -29.89 -15.22 -7.82
N GLU A 32 -29.29 -16.07 -6.99
CA GLU A 32 -28.04 -16.81 -7.22
C GLU A 32 -28.17 -17.79 -8.38
N THR A 33 -27.04 -18.05 -9.06
CA THR A 33 -26.46 -19.39 -9.36
C THR A 33 -25.10 -19.14 -10.05
N THR A 34 -23.94 -19.47 -9.43
CA THR A 34 -23.10 -20.69 -9.68
C THR A 34 -22.76 -20.89 -11.15
N GLU A 35 -21.51 -21.07 -11.62
CA GLU A 35 -20.27 -21.68 -11.11
C GLU A 35 -19.08 -21.22 -11.99
N GLU A 36 -17.85 -21.39 -11.47
CA GLU A 36 -16.52 -21.70 -12.09
C GLU A 36 -16.29 -21.37 -13.58
N GLU A 37 -15.18 -20.77 -14.04
CA GLU A 37 -13.79 -21.27 -13.93
C GLU A 37 -12.80 -20.25 -14.57
N GLN A 38 -11.56 -20.24 -14.04
CA GLN A 38 -10.25 -19.99 -14.68
C GLN A 38 -9.86 -18.70 -15.44
N GLU A 39 -8.73 -18.16 -14.96
CA GLU A 39 -7.70 -17.30 -15.58
C GLU A 39 -7.72 -17.10 -17.10
N ASN A 40 -7.60 -15.84 -17.53
CA ASN A 40 -6.86 -15.52 -18.76
C ASN A 40 -6.18 -14.13 -18.71
N HIS A 41 -4.85 -14.20 -18.71
CA HIS A 41 -3.88 -13.47 -19.54
C HIS A 41 -4.17 -12.04 -20.04
N LEU A 42 -3.21 -11.16 -19.73
CA LEU A 42 -2.89 -9.87 -20.34
C LEU A 42 -3.03 -9.85 -21.88
N THR A 43 -3.64 -8.81 -22.47
CA THR A 43 -2.96 -7.60 -23.02
C THR A 43 -3.87 -6.84 -23.99
N GLU A 44 -3.80 -5.50 -23.90
CA GLU A 44 -4.31 -4.52 -24.86
C GLU A 44 -3.87 -4.85 -26.30
N ARG A 45 -4.84 -4.85 -27.22
CA ARG A 45 -4.61 -4.85 -28.67
C ARG A 45 -4.82 -3.43 -29.20
N VAL A 46 -3.77 -2.84 -29.76
CA VAL A 46 -3.86 -1.75 -30.73
C VAL A 46 -3.79 -2.38 -32.12
N ALA A 47 -4.67 -1.91 -33.01
CA ALA A 47 -4.89 -2.40 -34.36
C ALA A 47 -3.80 -1.97 -35.35
N GLU A 48 -3.53 -2.81 -36.38
CA GLU A 48 -3.65 -2.43 -37.80
C GLU A 48 -3.37 -3.62 -38.75
N ASP A 49 -4.30 -3.78 -39.68
CA ASP A 49 -4.23 -4.26 -41.06
C ASP A 49 -3.45 -5.54 -41.45
N THR A 50 -4.22 -6.51 -41.93
CA THR A 50 -3.76 -7.53 -42.88
C THR A 50 -4.90 -7.84 -43.86
N GLU A 51 -4.84 -7.27 -45.06
CA GLU A 51 -5.64 -7.72 -46.20
C GLU A 51 -4.85 -8.76 -47.01
N THR A 52 -5.52 -9.87 -47.33
CA THR A 52 -5.22 -10.82 -48.42
C THR A 52 -6.57 -11.37 -48.92
N PRO A 53 -6.65 -12.05 -50.07
CA PRO A 53 -6.48 -11.55 -51.43
C PRO A 53 -7.77 -11.69 -52.26
N ASP A 54 -7.73 -11.02 -53.41
CA ASP A 54 -8.75 -10.85 -54.45
C ASP A 54 -9.26 -12.15 -55.13
N GLN A 55 -10.56 -12.21 -55.43
CA GLN A 55 -11.19 -12.97 -56.53
C GLN A 55 -12.70 -12.65 -56.62
N ASP A 56 -13.13 -11.83 -57.59
CA ASP A 56 -14.03 -12.26 -58.67
C ASP A 56 -14.42 -11.12 -59.63
N LEU A 57 -14.53 -11.50 -60.89
CA LEU A 57 -14.69 -10.69 -62.10
C LEU A 57 -16.17 -10.39 -62.40
N GLN A 58 -16.54 -9.16 -62.81
CA GLN A 58 -17.23 -8.89 -64.11
C GLN A 58 -17.66 -7.42 -64.37
N THR A 59 -17.21 -6.94 -65.55
CA THR A 59 -17.88 -6.11 -66.58
C THR A 59 -18.37 -4.69 -66.29
N VAL A 60 -17.74 -3.70 -66.96
CA VAL A 60 -18.43 -2.63 -67.71
C VAL A 60 -17.70 -2.37 -69.03
N THR A 61 -18.49 -2.28 -70.09
CA THR A 61 -18.17 -2.03 -71.51
C THR A 61 -17.75 -0.59 -71.81
N VAL A 62 -16.76 -0.37 -72.69
CA VAL A 62 -16.69 0.82 -73.57
C VAL A 62 -16.12 0.42 -74.94
N GLU A 63 -16.76 0.98 -75.97
CA GLU A 63 -16.68 0.65 -77.39
C GLU A 63 -15.34 1.03 -78.05
N ALA A 64 -14.99 0.27 -79.10
CA ALA A 64 -13.83 0.50 -79.94
C ALA A 64 -14.01 1.72 -80.86
N SER A 65 -12.97 2.53 -80.97
CA SER A 65 -12.73 3.41 -82.12
C SER A 65 -11.25 3.38 -82.45
N ASN A 66 -10.94 2.82 -83.62
CA ASN A 66 -9.63 2.55 -84.15
C ASN A 66 -9.03 3.83 -84.77
N SER A 67 -7.83 4.24 -84.33
CA SER A 67 -6.91 5.03 -85.17
C SER A 67 -5.48 4.74 -84.76
N GLY A 68 -4.73 4.14 -85.68
CA GLY A 68 -3.42 3.56 -85.42
C GLY A 68 -2.34 4.56 -84.99
N SER A 69 -1.57 4.12 -84.00
CA SER A 69 -0.13 4.34 -83.92
C SER A 69 0.42 3.12 -83.18
N PRO A 70 1.61 2.59 -83.54
CA PRO A 70 2.10 1.36 -82.91
C PRO A 70 2.25 1.62 -81.43
N GLU A 71 1.56 0.80 -80.63
CA GLU A 71 1.87 0.60 -79.22
C GLU A 71 3.38 0.38 -79.11
N LYS A 72 4.12 1.42 -78.74
CA LYS A 72 5.28 1.20 -77.90
C LYS A 72 4.70 0.87 -76.55
N GLY A 73 4.40 -0.41 -76.35
CA GLY A 73 4.52 -0.98 -75.03
C GLY A 73 5.88 -0.52 -74.51
N CYS A 74 5.88 0.34 -73.49
CA CYS A 74 7.09 0.58 -72.72
C CYS A 74 7.32 -0.70 -71.92
N GLU A 75 7.65 -1.78 -72.63
CA GLU A 75 8.27 -2.94 -72.03
C GLU A 75 9.54 -2.39 -71.38
N PRO A 76 9.67 -2.45 -70.05
CA PRO A 76 10.79 -1.85 -69.37
C PRO A 76 12.07 -2.42 -69.98
N ASN A 77 12.95 -1.55 -70.49
CA ASN A 77 14.25 -1.97 -70.98
C ASN A 77 14.90 -2.80 -69.86
N ILE A 78 15.31 -4.03 -70.18
CA ILE A 78 15.79 -5.03 -69.21
C ILE A 78 16.90 -4.49 -68.28
N TYR A 79 17.67 -3.51 -68.75
CA TYR A 79 18.69 -2.80 -67.96
C TYR A 79 18.10 -1.90 -66.87
N MET A 80 16.94 -1.29 -67.09
CA MET A 80 16.22 -0.51 -66.05
C MET A 80 15.70 -1.43 -64.95
N VAL A 81 15.14 -2.59 -65.32
CA VAL A 81 14.63 -3.58 -64.37
C VAL A 81 15.75 -4.13 -63.49
N LEU A 82 16.90 -4.48 -64.08
CA LEU A 82 18.07 -4.94 -63.33
C LEU A 82 18.61 -3.86 -62.37
N LYS A 83 18.56 -2.58 -62.76
CA LYS A 83 18.95 -1.46 -61.90
C LYS A 83 18.00 -1.29 -60.71
N GLU A 84 16.69 -1.42 -60.93
CA GLU A 84 15.70 -1.36 -59.85
C GLU A 84 15.79 -2.55 -58.90
N LEU A 85 15.99 -3.76 -59.42
CA LEU A 85 16.24 -4.96 -58.60
C LEU A 85 17.48 -4.80 -57.72
N GLY A 86 18.57 -4.25 -58.25
CA GLY A 86 19.77 -3.96 -57.46
C GLY A 86 19.51 -2.92 -56.36
N ALA A 87 18.76 -1.86 -56.67
CA ALA A 87 18.37 -0.86 -55.67
C ALA A 87 17.42 -1.44 -54.60
N LEU A 88 16.51 -2.34 -54.97
CA LEU A 88 15.61 -3.02 -54.05
C LEU A 88 16.36 -3.99 -53.14
N GLN A 89 17.33 -4.73 -53.69
CA GLN A 89 18.20 -5.61 -52.92
C GLN A 89 19.00 -4.84 -51.86
N GLU A 90 19.54 -3.67 -52.21
CA GLU A 90 20.24 -2.81 -51.24
C GLU A 90 19.28 -2.26 -50.17
N ARG A 91 18.07 -1.83 -50.55
CA ARG A 91 17.04 -1.43 -49.57
C ARG A 91 16.65 -2.58 -48.64
N GLN A 92 16.47 -3.78 -49.17
CA GLN A 92 16.14 -4.97 -48.39
C GLN A 92 17.26 -5.35 -47.42
N LYS A 93 18.51 -5.22 -47.84
CA LYS A 93 19.66 -5.44 -46.96
C LYS A 93 19.72 -4.40 -45.83
N ALA A 94 19.41 -3.14 -46.14
CA ALA A 94 19.34 -2.07 -45.14
C ALA A 94 18.19 -2.30 -44.14
N THR A 95 17.01 -2.74 -44.58
CA THR A 95 15.87 -3.03 -43.68
C THR A 95 16.15 -4.20 -42.75
N VAL A 96 16.78 -5.28 -43.26
CA VAL A 96 17.20 -6.41 -42.41
C VAL A 96 18.20 -5.97 -41.35
N SER A 97 19.19 -5.14 -41.73
CA SER A 97 20.19 -4.63 -40.77
C SER A 97 19.56 -3.75 -39.70
N ALA A 98 18.60 -2.90 -40.07
CA ALA A 98 17.85 -2.08 -39.12
C ALA A 98 16.97 -2.93 -38.19
N LEU A 99 16.34 -3.99 -38.72
CA LEU A 99 15.50 -4.90 -37.96
C LEU A 99 16.31 -5.72 -36.93
N GLU A 100 17.49 -6.20 -37.32
CA GLU A 100 18.42 -6.87 -36.40
C GLU A 100 18.83 -5.94 -35.26
N GLU A 101 19.09 -4.67 -35.56
CA GLU A 101 19.42 -3.67 -34.54
C GLU A 101 18.23 -3.39 -33.60
N THR A 102 17.01 -3.31 -34.12
CA THR A 102 15.81 -3.16 -33.27
C THR A 102 15.58 -4.39 -32.40
N ASN A 103 15.81 -5.61 -32.90
CA ASN A 103 15.68 -6.85 -32.11
C ASN A 103 16.71 -6.89 -30.99
N ARG A 104 17.97 -6.51 -31.25
CA ARG A 104 19.00 -6.40 -30.20
C ARG A 104 18.60 -5.39 -29.13
N LYS A 105 18.04 -4.24 -29.52
CA LYS A 105 17.54 -3.24 -28.58
C LYS A 105 16.35 -3.75 -27.77
N LEU A 106 15.45 -4.50 -28.41
CA LEU A 106 14.30 -5.12 -27.75
C LEU A 106 14.75 -6.13 -26.69
N GLU A 107 15.62 -7.07 -27.05
CA GLU A 107 16.19 -8.05 -26.11
C GLU A 107 16.92 -7.37 -24.95
N ALA A 108 17.65 -6.28 -25.22
CA ALA A 108 18.30 -5.49 -24.18
C ALA A 108 17.29 -4.79 -23.25
N SER A 109 16.15 -4.35 -23.78
CA SER A 109 15.09 -3.73 -22.99
C SER A 109 14.31 -4.74 -22.15
N GLU A 110 14.04 -5.93 -22.68
CA GLU A 110 13.41 -7.04 -21.95
C GLU A 110 14.26 -7.46 -20.75
N LYS A 111 15.57 -7.63 -20.95
CA LYS A 111 16.52 -7.89 -19.85
C LYS A 111 16.50 -6.81 -18.76
N LYS A 112 16.35 -5.53 -19.14
CA LYS A 112 16.22 -4.43 -18.16
C LYS A 112 14.91 -4.52 -17.38
N ILE A 113 13.81 -4.86 -18.03
CA ILE A 113 12.51 -5.05 -17.40
C ILE A 113 12.58 -6.20 -16.39
N ASP A 114 13.23 -7.31 -16.72
CA ASP A 114 13.39 -8.45 -15.82
C ASP A 114 14.19 -8.09 -14.55
N VAL A 115 15.28 -7.33 -14.72
CA VAL A 115 16.09 -6.83 -13.61
C VAL A 115 15.29 -5.85 -12.74
N LEU A 116 14.55 -4.93 -13.35
CA LEU A 116 13.69 -3.97 -12.65
C LEU A 116 12.59 -4.68 -11.85
N ASN A 117 11.92 -5.67 -12.45
CA ASN A 117 10.87 -6.45 -11.80
C ASN A 117 11.40 -7.25 -10.60
N SER A 118 12.60 -7.83 -10.75
CA SER A 118 13.27 -8.53 -9.67
C SER A 118 13.58 -7.60 -8.49
N SER A 119 14.15 -6.42 -8.79
CA SER A 119 14.46 -5.41 -7.77
C SER A 119 13.22 -4.86 -7.08
N LEU A 120 12.13 -4.62 -7.82
CA LEU A 120 10.84 -4.18 -7.27
C LEU A 120 10.29 -5.23 -6.29
N THR A 121 10.38 -6.51 -6.64
CA THR A 121 9.90 -7.61 -5.81
C THR A 121 10.69 -7.69 -4.50
N GLU A 122 12.00 -7.51 -4.55
CA GLU A 122 12.86 -7.47 -3.36
C GLU A 122 12.55 -6.25 -2.48
N MET A 123 12.41 -5.06 -3.07
CA MET A 123 12.02 -3.85 -2.36
C MET A 123 10.65 -4.02 -1.69
N ARG A 124 9.68 -4.62 -2.37
CA ARG A 124 8.34 -4.88 -1.81
C ARG A 124 8.40 -5.84 -0.63
N ARG A 125 9.18 -6.93 -0.72
CA ARG A 125 9.38 -7.87 0.39
C ARG A 125 10.01 -7.18 1.59
N THR A 126 11.03 -6.37 1.33
CA THR A 126 11.72 -5.58 2.35
C THR A 126 10.72 -4.63 3.01
N TYR A 127 10.00 -3.82 2.24
CA TYR A 127 9.04 -2.86 2.77
C TYR A 127 7.92 -3.51 3.59
N GLN A 128 7.37 -4.64 3.13
CA GLN A 128 6.37 -5.41 3.88
C GLN A 128 6.92 -5.95 5.20
N GLY A 129 8.19 -6.37 5.24
CA GLY A 129 8.87 -6.79 6.48
C GLY A 129 9.13 -5.67 7.48
N HIS A 130 9.00 -4.41 7.07
CA HIS A 130 9.21 -3.22 7.91
C HIS A 130 7.90 -2.55 8.35
N GLN A 131 6.74 -3.09 7.98
CA GLN A 131 5.47 -2.60 8.49
C GLN A 131 5.25 -3.13 9.91
N VAL A 132 5.49 -2.26 10.90
CA VAL A 132 5.37 -2.60 12.31
C VAL A 132 4.54 -1.54 13.01
N ALA A 133 3.36 -1.92 13.46
CA ALA A 133 2.50 -1.06 14.25
C ALA A 133 1.52 -1.90 15.08
N PHE A 134 1.29 -1.51 16.33
CA PHE A 134 0.28 -2.12 17.16
C PHE A 134 -0.46 -1.07 17.98
N SER A 135 -1.68 -1.41 18.36
CA SER A 135 -2.46 -0.69 19.34
C SER A 135 -3.32 -1.69 20.09
N ALA A 136 -3.29 -1.63 21.42
CA ALA A 136 -4.02 -2.54 22.28
C ALA A 136 -4.57 -1.81 23.51
N ALA A 137 -5.66 -2.33 24.07
CA ALA A 137 -6.30 -1.83 25.28
C ALA A 137 -6.28 -2.88 26.39
N LEU A 138 -6.37 -2.41 27.64
CA LEU A 138 -6.52 -3.32 28.78
C LEU A 138 -7.81 -4.13 28.67
N PRO A 139 -7.89 -5.29 29.35
CA PRO A 139 -9.10 -6.10 29.38
C PRO A 139 -10.32 -5.30 29.83
N LYS A 140 -11.50 -5.73 29.38
CA LYS A 140 -12.80 -5.06 29.60
C LYS A 140 -13.20 -5.04 31.09
N ASP A 141 -12.56 -5.84 31.93
CA ASP A 141 -13.06 -6.21 33.24
C ASP A 141 -12.24 -5.57 34.37
N GLY A 142 -12.49 -4.29 34.61
CA GLY A 142 -12.29 -3.65 35.91
C GLY A 142 -10.90 -3.11 36.20
N THR A 143 -10.57 -3.09 37.49
CA THR A 143 -9.35 -2.48 38.03
C THR A 143 -8.31 -3.56 38.31
N ILE A 144 -7.14 -3.43 37.68
CA ILE A 144 -5.94 -4.21 37.99
C ILE A 144 -5.24 -3.54 39.18
N GLY A 145 -5.00 -4.33 40.24
CA GLY A 145 -4.28 -3.90 41.43
C GLY A 145 -5.16 -3.69 42.69
N PRO A 146 -4.57 -3.33 43.83
CA PRO A 146 -3.18 -2.95 43.99
C PRO A 146 -2.28 -4.17 43.79
N VAL A 147 -1.25 -4.03 42.97
CA VAL A 147 -0.26 -5.09 42.76
C VAL A 147 0.79 -5.02 43.86
N ASN A 148 1.33 -6.16 44.31
CA ASN A 148 2.32 -6.20 45.40
C ASN A 148 3.77 -6.21 44.89
N VAL A 149 3.95 -6.16 43.57
CA VAL A 149 5.23 -6.18 42.87
C VAL A 149 5.08 -5.38 41.57
N LEU A 150 6.20 -5.02 40.96
CA LEU A 150 6.20 -4.47 39.60
C LEU A 150 5.53 -5.47 38.64
N TYR A 151 4.41 -5.06 38.05
CA TYR A 151 3.53 -5.96 37.30
C TYR A 151 3.46 -5.58 35.82
N PRO A 152 3.85 -6.46 34.88
CA PRO A 152 3.72 -6.18 33.45
C PRO A 152 2.25 -6.15 33.04
N LEU A 153 1.83 -5.05 32.44
CA LEU A 153 0.45 -4.88 31.96
C LEU A 153 0.26 -5.62 30.64
N VAL A 154 -0.77 -6.48 30.61
CA VAL A 154 -1.14 -7.26 29.43
C VAL A 154 -2.39 -6.65 28.80
N TYR A 155 -2.21 -5.94 27.68
CA TYR A 155 -3.29 -5.32 26.92
C TYR A 155 -3.89 -6.35 25.97
N LYS A 156 -4.82 -7.17 26.49
CA LYS A 156 -5.39 -8.31 25.77
C LYS A 156 -6.27 -7.92 24.58
N HIS A 157 -6.85 -6.73 24.60
CA HIS A 157 -7.74 -6.26 23.53
C HIS A 157 -6.95 -5.59 22.41
N VAL A 158 -6.48 -6.39 21.46
CA VAL A 158 -5.72 -5.91 20.29
C VAL A 158 -6.66 -5.20 19.31
N LEU A 159 -6.36 -3.93 19.02
CA LEU A 159 -7.04 -3.11 18.01
C LEU A 159 -6.37 -3.28 16.64
N SER A 160 -5.04 -3.32 16.63
CA SER A 160 -4.21 -3.58 15.46
C SER A 160 -2.88 -4.18 15.89
N ASN A 161 -2.28 -5.03 15.06
CA ASN A 161 -0.98 -5.67 15.30
C ASN A 161 -0.29 -6.01 13.98
N ILE A 162 -0.03 -4.99 13.17
CA ILE A 162 0.68 -5.07 11.89
C ILE A 162 2.11 -5.56 12.15
N GLY A 163 2.50 -6.64 11.47
CA GLY A 163 3.76 -7.35 11.69
C GLY A 163 3.73 -8.37 12.84
N GLY A 164 2.70 -8.35 13.71
CA GLY A 164 2.52 -9.38 14.74
C GLY A 164 3.54 -9.34 15.88
N HIS A 165 4.18 -8.19 16.13
CA HIS A 165 5.29 -8.06 17.08
C HIS A 165 4.87 -7.66 18.51
N TYR A 166 3.58 -7.40 18.72
CA TYR A 166 3.00 -7.29 20.05
C TYR A 166 2.37 -8.62 20.49
N SER A 167 2.67 -9.08 21.71
CA SER A 167 2.08 -10.28 22.30
C SER A 167 0.96 -9.91 23.27
N PRO A 168 -0.32 -10.22 22.97
CA PRO A 168 -1.44 -10.02 23.89
C PRO A 168 -1.46 -11.03 25.05
N VAL A 169 -0.55 -12.01 25.03
CA VAL A 169 -0.39 -12.99 26.12
C VAL A 169 0.54 -12.45 27.20
N THR A 170 1.63 -11.78 26.80
CA THR A 170 2.67 -11.33 27.74
C THR A 170 2.66 -9.82 27.97
N GLY A 171 2.05 -9.04 27.08
CA GLY A 171 2.05 -7.57 27.14
C GLY A 171 3.29 -6.90 26.54
N TYR A 172 4.17 -7.69 25.92
CA TYR A 172 5.43 -7.21 25.36
C TYR A 172 5.33 -6.97 23.85
N PHE A 173 5.92 -5.86 23.42
CA PHE A 173 6.35 -5.65 22.05
C PHE A 173 7.81 -6.11 21.90
N THR A 174 8.13 -6.84 20.84
CA THR A 174 9.52 -7.25 20.53
C THR A 174 9.94 -6.64 19.20
N ALA A 175 11.00 -5.82 19.19
CA ALA A 175 11.46 -5.17 17.97
C ALA A 175 11.97 -6.22 16.96
N PRO A 176 11.38 -6.32 15.74
CA PRO A 176 11.83 -7.29 14.74
C PRO A 176 13.15 -6.90 14.08
N VAL A 177 13.37 -5.58 13.95
CA VAL A 177 14.53 -5.00 13.29
C VAL A 177 15.09 -3.86 14.13
N ARG A 178 16.34 -3.52 13.87
CA ARG A 178 16.91 -2.28 14.41
C ARG A 178 16.19 -1.09 13.77
N GLY A 179 15.85 -0.09 14.58
CA GLY A 179 15.15 1.08 14.07
C GLY A 179 14.68 2.05 15.14
N ILE A 180 14.10 3.17 14.69
CA ILE A 180 13.47 4.17 15.55
C ILE A 180 12.00 3.82 15.70
N TYR A 181 11.54 3.67 16.93
CA TYR A 181 10.16 3.33 17.27
C TYR A 181 9.55 4.43 18.11
N TYR A 182 8.26 4.68 17.90
CA TYR A 182 7.45 5.51 18.78
C TYR A 182 6.55 4.61 19.63
N PHE A 183 6.43 4.93 20.92
CA PHE A 183 5.49 4.30 21.84
C PHE A 183 4.69 5.34 22.59
N SER A 184 3.40 5.11 22.76
CA SER A 184 2.52 5.89 23.62
C SER A 184 1.66 4.98 24.47
N PHE A 185 1.37 5.42 25.68
CA PHE A 185 0.47 4.71 26.57
C PHE A 185 -0.39 5.68 27.36
N TYR A 186 -1.58 5.22 27.65
CA TYR A 186 -2.61 5.92 28.39
C TYR A 186 -3.07 5.03 29.53
N SER A 187 -3.36 5.66 30.65
CA SER A 187 -3.84 5.03 31.85
C SER A 187 -5.04 5.79 32.37
N PHE A 188 -5.94 5.04 32.96
CA PHE A 188 -7.10 5.56 33.65
C PHE A 188 -7.25 4.81 34.98
N CYS A 189 -7.82 5.46 35.98
CA CYS A 189 -8.12 4.87 37.27
C CYS A 189 -9.40 5.52 37.82
N TRP A 190 -10.36 4.72 38.29
CA TRP A 190 -11.62 5.25 38.82
C TRP A 190 -11.43 6.03 40.13
N ALA A 191 -12.39 6.90 40.43
CA ALA A 191 -12.44 7.55 41.74
C ALA A 191 -12.55 6.50 42.85
N GLY A 192 -11.78 6.66 43.93
CA GLY A 192 -11.78 5.74 45.06
C GLY A 192 -10.91 4.49 44.86
N ASP A 193 -10.45 4.19 43.65
CA ASP A 193 -9.52 3.09 43.43
C ASP A 193 -8.12 3.41 43.97
N GLY A 194 -7.71 4.67 44.04
CA GLY A 194 -6.50 5.11 44.73
C GLY A 194 -5.44 5.66 43.76
N THR A 195 -4.16 5.32 43.99
CA THR A 195 -3.04 5.87 43.22
C THR A 195 -2.76 5.03 41.96
N SER A 196 -2.73 5.68 40.81
CA SER A 196 -2.25 5.11 39.55
C SER A 196 -0.81 5.51 39.30
N GLY A 197 -0.01 4.58 38.80
CA GLY A 197 1.38 4.87 38.45
C GLY A 197 2.12 3.67 37.90
N GLY A 198 3.03 3.95 36.98
CA GLY A 198 3.82 2.93 36.31
C GLY A 198 4.76 3.55 35.30
N SER A 199 5.41 2.70 34.50
CA SER A 199 6.34 3.15 33.48
C SER A 199 6.36 2.28 32.24
N LEU A 200 6.81 2.87 31.14
CA LEU A 200 7.32 2.15 29.98
C LEU A 200 8.73 1.65 30.29
N TYR A 201 8.99 0.40 29.96
CA TYR A 201 10.29 -0.24 30.10
C TYR A 201 10.81 -0.68 28.74
N ARG A 202 12.11 -0.50 28.52
CA ARG A 202 12.88 -1.18 27.46
C ARG A 202 13.77 -2.20 28.14
N ASN A 203 13.53 -3.48 27.87
CA ASN A 203 14.09 -4.60 28.60
C ASN A 203 13.81 -4.37 30.11
N GLU A 204 14.85 -4.26 30.93
CA GLU A 204 14.71 -3.98 32.37
C GLU A 204 14.88 -2.49 32.74
N ASN A 205 15.13 -1.61 31.77
CA ASN A 205 15.37 -0.20 32.03
C ASN A 205 14.07 0.60 31.92
N GLN A 206 13.75 1.34 32.97
CA GLN A 206 12.65 2.30 32.99
C GLN A 206 12.95 3.47 32.04
N VAL A 207 11.98 3.85 31.21
CA VAL A 207 12.13 4.89 30.17
C VAL A 207 11.38 6.16 30.56
N VAL A 208 10.05 6.10 30.62
CA VAL A 208 9.16 7.22 30.97
C VAL A 208 8.02 6.71 31.83
N SER A 209 7.43 7.59 32.64
CA SER A 209 6.46 7.20 33.67
C SER A 209 5.19 8.01 33.62
N TRP A 210 4.13 7.45 34.18
CA TRP A 210 2.94 8.20 34.58
C TRP A 210 2.74 8.06 36.08
N TYR A 211 2.14 9.07 36.69
CA TYR A 211 1.68 9.02 38.07
C TYR A 211 0.44 9.89 38.20
N GLY A 212 -0.54 9.39 38.94
CA GLY A 212 -1.80 10.07 39.17
C GLY A 212 -2.37 9.67 40.52
N TYR A 213 -2.75 10.66 41.32
CA TYR A 213 -3.37 10.43 42.61
C TYR A 213 -4.53 11.39 42.83
N THR A 214 -5.64 10.86 43.30
CA THR A 214 -6.84 11.62 43.62
C THR A 214 -7.70 10.81 44.58
N LYS A 215 -8.36 11.50 45.52
CA LYS A 215 -9.25 10.86 46.50
C LYS A 215 -10.71 10.84 46.04
N THR A 216 -11.08 11.69 45.10
CA THR A 216 -12.50 12.04 44.87
C THR A 216 -12.92 12.04 43.40
N ALA A 217 -11.97 12.06 42.46
CA ALA A 217 -12.25 12.05 41.02
C ALA A 217 -11.51 10.89 40.35
N PRO A 218 -11.86 10.49 39.11
CA PRO A 218 -11.00 9.62 38.32
C PRO A 218 -9.69 10.33 37.95
N VAL A 219 -8.63 9.56 37.70
CA VAL A 219 -7.35 10.10 37.21
C VAL A 219 -6.93 9.42 35.93
N SER A 220 -6.47 10.23 34.99
CA SER A 220 -5.82 9.77 33.77
C SER A 220 -4.35 10.15 33.80
N GLY A 221 -3.51 9.31 33.19
CA GLY A 221 -2.10 9.61 32.98
C GLY A 221 -1.66 9.09 31.62
N SER A 222 -0.77 9.81 30.96
CA SER A 222 -0.22 9.39 29.67
C SER A 222 1.24 9.82 29.56
N ASN A 223 1.99 9.09 28.75
CA ASN A 223 3.32 9.50 28.32
C ASN A 223 3.68 8.81 27.00
N SER A 224 4.79 9.22 26.41
CA SER A 224 5.31 8.61 25.18
C SER A 224 6.84 8.69 25.12
N ALA A 225 7.44 7.85 24.29
CA ALA A 225 8.87 7.87 24.05
C ALA A 225 9.19 7.48 22.60
N ILE A 226 10.25 8.08 22.06
CA ILE A 226 10.90 7.64 20.81
C ILE A 226 12.17 6.90 21.21
N LEU A 227 12.34 5.67 20.74
CA LEU A 227 13.43 4.79 21.13
C LEU A 227 14.13 4.23 19.90
N LEU A 228 15.46 4.25 19.93
CA LEU A 228 16.29 3.41 19.05
C LEU A 228 16.37 2.01 19.66
N LEU A 229 15.77 1.03 19.01
CA LEU A 229 15.76 -0.36 19.45
C LEU A 229 16.66 -1.22 18.57
N GLN A 230 17.25 -2.25 19.16
CA GLN A 230 17.88 -3.36 18.45
C GLN A 230 16.86 -4.47 18.18
N ALA A 231 17.11 -5.30 17.17
CA ALA A 231 16.30 -6.50 16.98
C ALA A 231 16.33 -7.38 18.24
N GLY A 232 15.15 -7.79 18.71
CA GLY A 232 14.97 -8.54 19.96
C GLY A 232 14.82 -7.70 21.22
N ASP A 233 15.01 -6.37 21.17
CA ASP A 233 14.69 -5.51 22.31
C ASP A 233 13.19 -5.60 22.63
N MET A 234 12.87 -5.72 23.91
CA MET A 234 11.52 -5.87 24.41
C MET A 234 11.03 -4.56 25.04
N VAL A 235 9.79 -4.17 24.74
CA VAL A 235 9.16 -2.97 25.31
C VAL A 235 7.80 -3.34 25.91
N ASN A 236 7.57 -2.93 27.15
CA ASN A 236 6.27 -3.11 27.81
C ASN A 236 5.96 -2.00 28.81
N VAL A 237 4.70 -1.91 29.22
CA VAL A 237 4.26 -1.02 30.28
C VAL A 237 4.11 -1.84 31.55
N ARG A 238 4.66 -1.36 32.68
CA ARG A 238 4.59 -2.05 33.97
C ARG A 238 3.94 -1.13 35.01
N LEU A 239 3.00 -1.68 35.77
CA LEU A 239 2.35 -1.03 36.91
C LEU A 239 3.26 -1.13 38.13
N TRP A 240 3.48 -0.02 38.83
CA TRP A 240 4.32 -0.03 40.03
C TRP A 240 3.64 -0.75 41.20
N ASP A 241 4.46 -1.20 42.15
CA ASP A 241 3.99 -1.77 43.42
C ASP A 241 3.05 -0.79 44.16
N GLY A 242 1.97 -1.34 44.71
CA GLY A 242 0.89 -0.64 45.40
C GLY A 242 0.00 0.22 44.49
N ARG A 243 0.14 0.14 43.15
CA ARG A 243 -0.63 0.95 42.21
C ARG A 243 -1.74 0.18 41.52
N LYS A 244 -2.68 0.95 40.97
CA LYS A 244 -3.86 0.46 40.27
C LYS A 244 -4.01 1.12 38.91
N ILE A 245 -4.65 0.40 38.00
CA ILE A 245 -5.09 0.90 36.70
C ILE A 245 -6.44 0.26 36.37
N SER A 246 -7.34 1.04 35.80
CA SER A 246 -8.71 0.64 35.51
C SER A 246 -9.00 0.73 34.02
N ASP A 247 -9.92 -0.12 33.58
CA ASP A 247 -10.54 0.02 32.27
C ASP A 247 -12.00 -0.48 32.30
N ASN A 248 -12.72 -0.25 31.20
CA ASN A 248 -14.03 -0.82 30.93
C ASN A 248 -14.25 -1.01 29.41
N VAL A 249 -15.49 -1.15 28.99
CA VAL A 249 -15.87 -1.26 27.56
C VAL A 249 -15.38 -0.11 26.66
N ASN A 250 -15.07 1.05 27.24
CA ASN A 250 -14.66 2.26 26.53
C ASN A 250 -13.14 2.33 26.28
N LYS A 251 -12.34 1.37 26.80
CA LYS A 251 -10.91 1.22 26.47
C LYS A 251 -10.09 2.48 26.77
N TYR A 252 -10.15 2.97 28.00
CA TYR A 252 -9.44 4.17 28.43
C TYR A 252 -7.93 3.95 28.55
N SER A 253 -7.50 2.74 28.88
CA SER A 253 -6.10 2.41 29.14
C SER A 253 -5.52 1.66 27.93
N THR A 254 -4.67 2.34 27.16
CA THR A 254 -4.14 1.83 25.89
C THR A 254 -2.62 1.85 25.84
N PHE A 255 -2.06 0.98 25.01
CA PHE A 255 -0.64 0.95 24.67
C PHE A 255 -0.50 0.75 23.17
N SER A 256 0.22 1.66 22.53
CA SER A 256 0.42 1.67 21.09
C SER A 256 1.88 1.94 20.75
N GLY A 257 2.32 1.47 19.59
CA GLY A 257 3.63 1.79 19.07
C GLY A 257 3.81 1.38 17.62
N PHE A 258 4.79 1.98 16.95
CA PHE A 258 5.08 1.71 15.54
C PHE A 258 6.54 2.04 15.19
N LEU A 259 7.03 1.43 14.11
CA LEU A 259 8.33 1.73 13.52
C LEU A 259 8.24 3.00 12.69
N LEU A 260 9.07 3.99 13.01
CA LEU A 260 9.25 5.22 12.23
C LEU A 260 10.22 5.01 11.07
N SER A 261 11.37 4.38 11.35
CA SER A 261 12.38 4.09 10.34
C SER A 261 13.20 2.88 10.74
N PRO A 262 13.32 1.85 9.88
CA PRO A 262 14.35 0.84 10.02
C PRO A 262 15.74 1.47 9.84
N MET A 263 16.79 0.81 10.37
CA MET A 263 18.19 1.23 10.23
C MET A 263 19.13 0.06 9.93
#